data_AF-A0A9N7Q848-F1
#
_entry.id   AF-A0A9N7Q848-F1
#
_cell.length_a   1.000
_cell.length_b   1.000
_cell.length_c   1.000
_cell.angle_alpha   90.00
_cell.angle_beta   90.00
_cell.angle_gamma   90.00
#
_symmetry.space_group_name_H-M   'P 1'
#
loop_
_entity.id
_entity.type
_entity.pdbx_description
1 polymer ?
#
loop_
_entity_poly.entity_id
_entity_poly.type
_entity_poly.pdbx_seq_one_letter_code
_entity_poly.pdbx_strand_id
1 'polypeptide(L)'
;MFTTFSCVDLARHQRMVWTISYPEEADFSLGRICVFSPLGIAFLGTRRGGVSECKPALEISLRFVVQEILFQPEAAGVPELNKCRSCH
;
A
#
# COMPACT_ATOMS: atom_id res chain seq x y z
N MET A 1 7.17 0.00 6.64
CA MET A 1 6.06 0.96 6.55
C MET A 1 4.81 0.12 6.46
N PHE A 2 3.83 0.32 7.35
CA PHE A 2 2.59 -0.46 7.40
C PHE A 2 1.37 0.43 7.22
N THR A 3 1.14 0.92 6.02
CA THR A 3 -0.03 1.75 5.74
C THR A 3 -1.17 0.89 5.24
N THR A 4 -2.28 0.85 5.98
CA THR A 4 -3.51 0.19 5.54
C THR A 4 -4.49 1.23 4.99
N PHE A 5 -5.06 0.97 3.83
CA PHE A 5 -6.01 1.87 3.18
C PHE A 5 -7.10 1.09 2.45
N SER A 6 -8.25 1.75 2.28
CA SER A 6 -9.32 1.26 1.40
C SER A 6 -9.25 1.96 0.06
N CYS A 7 -9.46 1.21 -1.02
CA CYS A 7 -9.55 1.74 -2.35
C CYS A 7 -10.68 1.08 -3.15
N VAL A 8 -11.06 1.70 -4.25
CA VAL A 8 -12.02 1.15 -5.22
C VAL A 8 -11.32 0.94 -6.54
N ASP A 9 -11.37 -0.28 -7.05
CA ASP A 9 -10.96 -0.60 -8.42
C ASP A 9 -11.98 -0.01 -9.39
N LEU A 10 -11.53 0.87 -10.28
CA LEU A 10 -12.40 1.54 -11.25
C LEU A 10 -12.84 0.63 -12.39
N ALA A 11 -12.12 -0.46 -12.68
CA ALA A 11 -12.51 -1.42 -13.71
C ALA A 11 -13.61 -2.36 -13.20
N ARG A 12 -13.50 -2.78 -11.94
CA ARG A 12 -14.44 -3.75 -11.32
C ARG A 12 -15.52 -3.11 -10.45
N HIS A 13 -15.40 -1.82 -10.14
CA HIS A 13 -16.23 -1.12 -9.15
C HIS A 13 -16.27 -1.81 -7.78
N GLN A 14 -15.19 -2.50 -7.41
CA GLN A 14 -15.09 -3.23 -6.15
C GLN A 14 -14.25 -2.47 -5.14
N ARG A 15 -14.76 -2.38 -3.91
CA ARG A 15 -14.01 -1.87 -2.77
C ARG A 15 -13.10 -2.98 -2.23
N MET A 16 -11.86 -2.62 -1.93
CA MET A 16 -10.83 -3.52 -1.45
C MET A 16 -9.99 -2.80 -0.39
N VAL A 17 -9.45 -3.57 0.55
CA VAL A 17 -8.58 -3.06 1.61
C VAL A 17 -7.21 -3.68 1.42
N TRP A 18 -6.18 -2.85 1.43
CA TRP A 18 -4.81 -3.27 1.21
C TRP A 18 -3.89 -2.65 2.25
N THR A 19 -2.80 -3.36 2.52
CA THR A 19 -1.72 -2.90 3.39
C THR A 19 -0.43 -2.83 2.59
N ILE A 20 0.25 -1.69 2.56
CA ILE A 20 1.63 -1.63 2.05
C ILE A 20 2.56 -2.14 3.14
N SER A 21 3.48 -3.02 2.78
CA SER A 21 4.43 -3.68 3.66
C SER A 21 5.80 -3.82 3.00
N TYR A 22 6.85 -4.06 3.80
CA TYR A 22 8.16 -4.42 3.26
C TYR A 22 8.17 -5.83 2.64
N PRO A 23 9.14 -6.16 1.77
CA PRO A 23 9.20 -7.45 1.08
C PRO A 23 9.11 -8.68 1.99
N GLU A 24 9.68 -8.59 3.19
CA GLU A 24 9.70 -9.67 4.17
C GLU A 24 8.31 -10.01 4.76
N GLU A 25 7.39 -9.05 4.74
CA GLU A 25 6.04 -9.18 5.30
C GLU A 25 4.94 -9.09 4.24
N ALA A 26 5.32 -8.96 2.97
CA ALA A 26 4.40 -8.88 1.85
C ALA A 26 3.80 -10.26 1.53
N ASP A 27 2.48 -10.35 1.60
CA ASP A 27 1.71 -11.54 1.28
C ASP A 27 0.36 -11.11 0.65
N PHE A 28 0.23 -11.39 -0.64
CA PHE A 28 -0.96 -11.03 -1.42
C PHE A 28 -2.22 -11.73 -0.91
N SER A 29 -2.10 -12.96 -0.38
CA SER A 29 -3.20 -13.74 0.18
C SER A 29 -3.78 -13.09 1.43
N LEU A 30 -2.96 -12.29 2.12
CA LEU A 30 -3.33 -11.50 3.29
C LEU A 30 -3.67 -10.04 2.96
N GLY A 31 -3.74 -9.67 1.67
CA GLY A 31 -3.99 -8.29 1.23
C GLY A 31 -2.81 -7.34 1.48
N ARG A 32 -1.59 -7.87 1.57
CA ARG A 32 -0.36 -7.08 1.79
C ARG A 32 0.42 -6.92 0.48
N ILE A 33 0.71 -5.68 0.12
CA ILE A 33 1.42 -5.28 -1.08
C ILE A 33 2.86 -4.93 -0.71
N CYS A 34 3.82 -5.47 -1.44
CA CYS A 34 5.21 -5.05 -1.31
C CYS A 34 5.37 -3.58 -1.76
N VAL A 35 6.02 -2.77 -0.92
CA VAL A 35 6.30 -1.35 -1.16
C VAL A 35 7.08 -1.10 -2.46
N PHE A 36 7.92 -2.06 -2.90
CA PHE A 36 8.70 -1.96 -4.14
C PHE A 36 7.98 -2.54 -5.36
N SER A 37 6.77 -3.06 -5.22
CA SER A 37 5.98 -3.51 -6.37
C SER A 37 5.44 -2.32 -7.16
N PRO A 38 5.13 -2.47 -8.46
CA PRO A 38 4.51 -1.40 -9.26
C PRO A 38 3.24 -0.84 -8.60
N LEU A 39 2.47 -1.71 -7.96
CA LEU A 39 1.26 -1.33 -7.24
C LEU A 39 1.59 -0.54 -5.95
N GLY A 40 2.56 -1.00 -5.17
CA GLY A 40 3.02 -0.31 -3.96
C GLY A 40 3.56 1.09 -4.27
N ILE A 41 4.38 1.22 -5.30
CA ILE A 41 4.93 2.51 -5.76
C ILE A 41 3.82 3.44 -6.23
N ALA A 42 2.83 2.94 -6.96
CA ALA A 42 1.71 3.75 -7.42
C ALA A 42 0.89 4.33 -6.25
N PHE A 43 0.78 3.61 -5.14
CA PHE A 43 0.10 4.10 -3.93
C PHE A 43 0.95 5.01 -3.06
N LEU A 44 2.28 4.92 -3.12
CA LEU A 44 3.18 5.83 -2.39
C LEU A 44 2.96 7.28 -2.83
N GLY A 45 2.66 8.14 -1.85
CA GLY A 45 2.38 9.56 -2.09
C GLY A 45 0.96 9.87 -2.57
N THR A 46 0.11 8.85 -2.79
CA THR A 46 -1.30 9.06 -3.12
C THR A 46 -2.06 9.53 -1.89
N ARG A 47 -2.91 10.56 -2.06
CA ARG A 47 -3.75 11.11 -1.00
C ARG A 47 -5.16 10.52 -1.06
N ARG A 48 -5.90 10.64 0.04
CA ARG A 48 -7.33 10.33 0.08
C ARG A 48 -8.08 11.07 -1.05
N GLY A 49 -8.93 10.37 -1.77
CA GLY A 49 -9.65 10.85 -2.96
C GLY A 49 -8.80 10.88 -4.24
N GLY A 50 -7.51 10.55 -4.14
CA GLY A 50 -6.60 10.50 -5.28
C GLY A 50 -6.81 9.23 -6.12
N VAL A 51 -6.57 9.37 -7.42
CA VAL A 51 -6.52 8.24 -8.35
C VAL A 51 -5.08 7.77 -8.47
N SER A 52 -4.84 6.50 -8.16
CA SER A 52 -3.57 5.82 -8.39
C SER A 52 -3.70 4.96 -9.65
N GLU A 53 -2.83 5.23 -10.63
CA GLU A 53 -2.71 4.40 -11.84
C GLU A 53 -1.42 3.59 -11.75
N CYS A 54 -1.52 2.29 -12.00
CA CYS A 54 -0.37 1.41 -12.07
C CYS A 54 -0.42 0.55 -13.33
N LYS A 55 0.75 0.30 -13.91
CA LYS A 55 0.91 -0.56 -15.10
C LYS A 55 1.94 -1.65 -14.79
N PRO A 56 1.51 -2.77 -14.17
CA PRO A 56 2.45 -3.82 -13.76
C PRO A 56 3.02 -4.61 -14.95
N ALA A 57 2.35 -4.60 -16.10
CA ALA A 57 2.80 -5.21 -17.35
C ALA A 57 2.31 -4.37 -18.54
N LEU A 58 2.86 -4.62 -19.74
CA LEU A 58 2.62 -3.80 -20.93
C LEU A 58 1.13 -3.62 -21.27
N GLU A 59 0.34 -4.68 -21.12
CA GLU A 59 -1.09 -4.72 -21.46
C GLU A 59 -2.01 -4.58 -20.24
N ILE A 60 -1.44 -4.43 -19.03
CA ILE A 60 -2.23 -4.36 -17.80
C ILE A 60 -2.17 -2.92 -17.28
N SER A 61 -3.32 -2.25 -17.26
CA SER A 61 -3.50 -0.95 -16.62
C SER A 61 -4.56 -1.07 -15.54
N LEU A 62 -4.19 -0.75 -14.30
CA LEU A 62 -5.09 -0.76 -13.16
C LEU A 62 -5.23 0.66 -12.61
N ARG A 63 -6.47 1.03 -12.27
CA ARG A 63 -6.80 2.33 -11.70
C ARG A 63 -7.58 2.15 -10.42
N PHE A 64 -7.09 2.77 -9.35
CA PHE A 64 -7.69 2.70 -8.04
C PHE A 64 -7.96 4.10 -7.49
N VAL A 65 -9.09 4.28 -6.82
CA VAL A 65 -9.37 5.49 -6.05
C VAL A 65 -9.15 5.18 -4.58
N VAL A 66 -8.22 5.89 -3.93
CA VAL A 66 -8.00 5.76 -2.49
C VAL A 66 -9.17 6.43 -1.77
N GLN A 67 -9.99 5.65 -1.07
CA GLN A 67 -11.17 6.16 -0.37
C GLN A 67 -10.81 6.69 1.00
N GLU A 68 -10.00 5.94 1.74
CA GLU A 68 -9.67 6.24 3.13
C GLU A 68 -8.35 5.58 3.54
N ILE A 69 -7.57 6.27 4.38
CA ILE A 69 -6.40 5.69 5.04
C ILE A 69 -6.88 5.18 6.39
N LEU A 70 -6.87 3.86 6.55
CA LEU A 70 -7.43 3.18 7.73
C LEU A 70 -6.42 3.13 8.89
N PHE A 71 -5.14 3.01 8.57
CA PHE A 71 -4.08 2.95 9.57
C PHE A 71 -2.75 3.47 9.02
N GLN A 72 -2.10 4.33 9.80
CA GLN A 72 -0.72 4.77 9.61
C GLN A 72 0.05 4.68 10.93
N PRO A 73 1.17 3.95 10.97
CA PRO A 73 1.95 3.78 12.19
C PRO A 73 2.50 5.11 12.71
N GLU A 74 2.79 6.06 11.82
CA GLU A 74 3.29 7.39 12.16
C GLU A 74 2.22 8.22 12.90
N ALA A 75 0.95 8.11 12.49
CA ALA A 75 -0.16 8.77 13.17
C ALA A 75 -0.54 8.10 14.50
N ALA A 76 -0.30 6.80 14.61
CA ALA A 76 -0.50 6.01 15.83
C ALA A 76 0.65 6.17 16.85
N GLY A 77 1.73 6.89 16.51
CA GLY A 77 2.89 7.06 17.38
C GLY A 77 3.70 5.78 17.60
N VAL A 78 3.53 4.76 16.73
CA VAL A 78 4.32 3.53 16.75
C VAL A 78 5.42 3.69 15.70
N PRO A 79 6.63 4.14 16.08
CA PRO A 79 7.75 4.15 15.15
C PRO A 79 7.99 2.72 14.64
N GLU A 80 8.40 2.59 13.37
CA GLU A 80 8.84 1.31 12.82
C GLU A 80 9.94 0.74 13.73
N LEU A 81 9.60 -0.30 14.50
CA LEU A 81 10.50 -1.04 15.37
C LEU A 81 11.48 -1.85 14.50
N ASN A 82 12.42 -1.18 13.83
CA ASN A 82 13.62 -1.83 13.34
C ASN A 82 14.78 -0.86 13.06
N LYS A 83 15.38 -0.31 14.12
CA LYS A 83 16.82 0.05 14.15
C LYS A 83 17.44 -0.20 15.53
N CYS A 84 17.32 -1.41 16.08
CA CYS A 84 18.39 -1.94 16.92
C CYS A 84 19.40 -2.66 16.01
N ARG A 85 20.19 -1.88 15.26
CA ARG A 85 21.43 -2.41 14.70
C ARG A 85 22.50 -2.31 15.78
N SER A 86 22.79 -3.45 16.39
CA SER A 86 24.04 -3.80 17.05
C SER A 86 24.56 -2.81 18.10
N CYS A 87 24.34 -3.16 19.38
CA CYS A 87 25.37 -2.93 20.38
C CYS A 87 26.59 -3.77 19.95
N HIS A 88 27.63 -3.15 19.39
CA HIS A 88 28.99 -3.66 19.50
C HIS A 88 30.01 -2.55 19.29
#